data_AF-A0A257N1F4-F1
#
_entry.id   AF-A0A257N1F4-F1
#
_cell.length_a   1.000
_cell.length_b   1.000
_cell.length_c   1.000
_cell.angle_alpha   90.00
_cell.angle_beta   90.00
_cell.angle_gamma   90.00
#
_symmetry.space_group_name_H-M   'P 1'
#
loop_
_entity.id
_entity.type
_entity.pdbx_description
1 polymer ?
#
loop_
_entity_poly.entity_id
_entity_poly.type
_entity_poly.pdbx_seq_one_letter_code
_entity_poly.pdbx_strand_id
1 'polypeptide(L)' 'GGQVNLPLLGRLIVPSRYGQKFATGYISEGSGDMFVTNGIGTSILPVRFRVPPEIAVVSLHAP' A
#
# COMPACT_ATOMS: atom_id res chain seq x y z
N GLY A 1 0.99 -2.32 -1.29
CA GLY A 1 0.50 -3.55 -1.95
C GLY A 1 0.95 -3.62 -3.41
N GLY A 2 0.93 -4.82 -4.00
CA GLY A 2 1.41 -5.09 -5.36
C GLY A 2 2.91 -5.44 -5.44
N GLN A 3 3.42 -5.67 -6.65
CA GLN A 3 4.82 -6.07 -6.90
C GLN A 3 5.61 -5.07 -7.74
N VAL A 4 4.93 -4.37 -8.64
CA VAL A 4 5.55 -3.45 -9.61
C VAL A 4 4.71 -2.20 -9.67
N ASN A 5 5.34 -1.05 -9.45
CA ASN A 5 4.75 0.28 -9.61
C ASN A 5 5.48 1.03 -10.73
N LEU A 6 4.86 1.13 -11.89
CA LEU A 6 5.44 1.80 -13.05
C LEU A 6 5.29 3.32 -12.94
N PRO A 7 6.28 4.10 -13.43
CA PRO A 7 6.09 5.53 -13.59
C PRO A 7 4.88 5.80 -14.49
N LEU A 8 4.06 6.79 -14.12
CA LEU A 8 2.85 7.25 -14.84
C LEU A 8 1.64 6.30 -14.84
N LEU A 9 1.85 4.97 -14.92
CA LEU A 9 0.76 3.98 -14.99
C LEU A 9 0.31 3.45 -13.61
N GLY A 10 1.14 3.64 -12.57
CA GLY A 10 0.87 3.09 -11.25
C GLY A 10 1.17 1.59 -11.15
N ARG A 11 0.51 0.90 -10.22
CA ARG A 11 0.74 -0.54 -9.98
C ARG A 11 0.03 -1.41 -11.02
N LEU A 12 0.77 -2.32 -11.65
CA LEU A 12 0.26 -3.19 -12.72
C LEU A 12 -0.86 -4.13 -12.26
N ILE A 13 -0.71 -4.72 -11.07
CA ILE A 13 -1.65 -5.67 -10.50
C ILE A 13 -1.92 -5.24 -9.06
N VAL A 14 -3.18 -4.90 -8.80
CA VAL A 14 -3.71 -4.70 -7.46
C VAL A 14 -4.92 -5.62 -7.33
N PRO A 15 -4.87 -6.69 -6.53
CA PRO A 15 -5.99 -7.61 -6.34
C PRO A 15 -7.05 -6.96 -5.43
N SER A 16 -7.64 -5.87 -5.88
CA SER A 16 -8.62 -5.07 -5.16
C SER A 16 -9.68 -4.58 -6.12
N ARG A 17 -10.95 -4.73 -5.72
CA ARG A 17 -12.11 -4.16 -6.44
C ARG A 17 -12.08 -2.63 -6.52
N TYR A 18 -11.23 -1.99 -5.74
CA TYR A 18 -11.08 -0.54 -5.66
C TYR A 18 -9.84 -0.02 -6.39
N GLY A 19 -9.16 -0.87 -7.17
CA GLY A 19 -7.95 -0.50 -7.89
C GLY A 19 -6.85 0.03 -6.96
N GLN A 20 -6.24 1.16 -7.34
CA GLN A 20 -5.11 1.76 -6.61
C GLN A 20 -5.48 2.42 -5.28
N LYS A 21 -6.78 2.66 -5.03
CA LYS A 21 -7.27 3.49 -3.91
C LYS A 21 -6.72 3.06 -2.55
N PHE A 22 -6.69 1.75 -2.32
CA PHE A 22 -6.20 1.14 -1.07
C PHE A 22 -4.89 0.39 -1.31
N ALA A 23 -4.07 0.83 -2.27
CA ALA A 23 -2.83 0.11 -2.59
C ALA A 23 -1.72 0.38 -1.57
N THR A 24 -1.61 1.58 -1.00
CA THR A 24 -0.63 1.91 0.05
C THR A 24 -0.97 3.27 0.69
N GLY A 25 -0.42 3.53 1.87
CA GLY A 25 -0.41 4.83 2.51
C GLY A 25 -1.58 5.04 3.46
N TYR A 26 -1.70 6.26 3.96
CA TYR A 26 -2.80 6.70 4.80
C TYR A 26 -3.96 7.19 3.93
N ILE A 27 -5.16 6.76 4.26
CA ILE A 27 -6.42 7.12 3.62
C ILE A 27 -7.36 7.62 4.73
N SER A 28 -7.85 8.85 4.60
CA SER A 28 -8.90 9.39 5.44
C SER A 28 -10.18 9.48 4.61
N GLU A 29 -11.20 8.70 4.97
CA GLU A 29 -12.54 8.81 4.40
C GLU A 29 -13.53 9.04 5.53
N GLY A 30 -14.70 9.62 5.24
CA GLY A 30 -15.65 10.09 6.27
C GLY A 30 -16.13 9.05 7.30
N SER A 31 -15.82 7.77 7.12
CA SER A 31 -16.06 6.69 8.08
C SER A 31 -14.88 6.37 9.01
N GLY A 32 -13.73 7.02 8.83
CA GLY A 32 -12.53 6.83 9.64
C GLY A 32 -11.24 6.77 8.82
N ASP A 33 -10.15 6.64 9.57
CA ASP A 33 -8.80 6.61 9.02
C ASP A 33 -8.29 5.18 8.81
N MET A 34 -7.59 4.97 7.71
CA MET A 34 -7.00 3.69 7.33
C MET A 34 -5.54 3.89 6.93
N PHE A 35 -4.68 2.97 7.35
CA PHE A 35 -3.30 2.91 6.90
C PHE A 35 -3.01 1.55 6.24
N VAL A 36 -2.49 1.58 5.01
CA VAL A 36 -2.15 0.38 4.22
C VAL A 36 -0.64 0.31 3.98
N THR A 37 0.02 -0.65 4.61
CA THR A 37 1.45 -0.90 4.42
C THR A 37 1.76 -1.59 3.08
N ASN A 38 2.99 -1.41 2.58
CA ASN A 38 3.51 -2.26 1.50
C ASN A 38 3.89 -3.67 1.96
N GLY A 39 3.97 -3.90 3.27
CA GLY A 39 4.33 -5.17 3.89
C GLY A 39 5.83 -5.47 3.84
N ILE A 40 6.26 -6.46 4.62
CA ILE A 40 7.68 -6.86 4.74
C ILE A 40 8.22 -7.65 3.53
N GLY A 41 7.36 -7.90 2.54
CA GLY A 41 7.80 -8.39 1.26
C GLY A 41 8.01 -9.90 1.14
N THR A 42 7.18 -10.71 1.81
CA THR A 42 7.29 -12.18 1.85
C THR A 42 6.39 -12.94 0.86
N SER A 43 5.65 -12.27 -0.04
CA SER A 43 4.59 -12.95 -0.82
C SER A 43 4.68 -12.81 -2.36
N ILE A 44 4.12 -13.83 -3.03
CA ILE A 44 3.77 -14.00 -4.46
C ILE A 44 4.95 -14.24 -5.43
N LEU A 45 5.87 -13.28 -5.59
CA LEU A 45 7.05 -13.37 -6.47
C LEU A 45 8.17 -12.51 -5.84
N PRO A 46 9.44 -12.87 -6.02
CA PRO A 46 10.58 -12.14 -5.47
C PRO A 46 10.91 -10.87 -6.28
N VAL A 47 9.89 -10.07 -6.63
CA VAL A 47 10.03 -8.83 -7.42
C VAL A 47 9.34 -7.66 -6.70
N ARG A 48 10.08 -6.56 -6.53
CA ARG A 48 9.70 -5.35 -5.79
C ARG A 48 10.15 -4.08 -6.54
N PHE A 49 9.59 -3.82 -7.72
CA PHE A 49 9.99 -2.63 -8.48
C PHE A 49 9.22 -1.39 -7.99
N ARG A 50 9.93 -0.44 -7.38
CA ARG A 50 9.36 0.82 -6.81
C ARG A 50 8.26 0.58 -5.76
N VAL A 51 8.32 -0.57 -5.08
CA VAL A 51 7.45 -0.96 -3.95
C VAL A 51 8.35 -1.65 -2.91
N PRO A 52 9.23 -0.90 -2.21
CA PRO A 52 10.15 -1.48 -1.24
C PRO A 52 9.38 -2.10 -0.05
N PRO A 53 9.94 -3.14 0.60
CA PRO A 53 9.42 -3.64 1.86
C PRO A 53 9.34 -2.53 2.92
N GLU A 54 8.35 -2.63 3.79
CA GLU A 54 8.02 -1.57 4.74
C GLU A 54 7.64 -2.16 6.09
N ILE A 55 8.19 -1.56 7.16
CA ILE A 55 7.73 -1.72 8.54
C ILE A 55 7.21 -0.35 8.96
N ALA A 56 5.90 -0.25 9.18
CA ALA A 56 5.27 0.99 9.59
C ALA A 56 5.06 1.03 11.10
N VAL A 57 5.36 2.18 11.71
CA VAL A 57 5.02 2.50 13.09
C VAL A 57 3.90 3.53 13.06
N VAL A 58 2.74 3.17 13.60
CA VAL A 58 1.57 4.05 13.66
C VAL A 58 1.41 4.53 15.09
N SER A 59 1.54 5.84 15.30
CA SER A 59 1.33 6.50 16.59
C SER A 59 -0.03 7.17 16.59
N LEU A 60 -0.86 6.84 17.58
CA LEU A 60 -2.18 7.44 17.78
C LEU A 60 -2.10 8.41 18.95
N HIS A 61 -2.65 9.61 18.75
CA HIS A 61 -2.70 10.66 19.77
C HIS A 61 -4.16 10.99 20.06
N ALA A 62 -4.49 11.12 21.35
CA ALA A 62 -5.74 11.77 21.73
C ALA A 62 -5.64 13.28 21.45
N PRO A 63 -6.78 13.96 21.18
CA PRO A 63 -6.80 15.42 21.07
C PRO A 63 -6.33 16.12 22.35
#